data_AF-A0A352W5C5-F1
#
_entry.id   AF-A0A352W5C5-F1
#
_cell.length_a   1.000
_cell.length_b   1.000
_cell.length_c   1.000
_cell.angle_alpha   90.00
_cell.angle_beta   90.00
_cell.angle_gamma   90.00
#
_symmetry.space_group_name_H-M   'P 1'
#
loop_
_entity.id
_entity.type
_entity.pdbx_description
1 polymer ?
#
loop_
_entity_poly.entity_id
_entity_poly.type
_entity_poly.pdbx_seq_one_letter_code
_entity_poly.pdbx_strand_id
1 'polypeptide(L)'
;MDIYEIINEAIQSKDLLYSGQKLIEFSDAAYKAKNRATLVKYFYQHLIEWGLLDYAFDDISWNSKKHYFICDELKAKGMFMALSLPSGKTPVKSLKDIRTFGERILAHYMKPGISRASLESILQYLDEEYSFLSKVFSKQKAAFILMPYSHKDYNSECLIVGAGENVVQHFFVYHMREKGETAPNPEAVIFHELGHAMHARCYGNIAQVPENILCVLQEICFPRIKQLSAADQCEVFADILSMGLMYQTPFEKYDLFQQIHPDIKAAFKLIVEKLLSRL
;
A
#
# COMPACT_ATOMS: atom_id res chain seq x y z
N MET A 1 -29.04 -9.46 18.25
CA MET A 1 -28.17 -9.63 17.07
C MET A 1 -27.44 -10.95 17.23
N ASP A 2 -27.41 -11.75 16.17
CA ASP A 2 -26.59 -12.96 16.18
C ASP A 2 -25.11 -12.58 16.08
N ILE A 3 -24.22 -13.35 16.69
CA ILE A 3 -22.79 -13.04 16.63
C ILE A 3 -22.20 -13.24 15.24
N TYR A 4 -22.77 -14.15 14.44
CA TYR A 4 -22.40 -14.32 13.03
C TYR A 4 -22.90 -13.15 12.15
N GLU A 5 -24.04 -12.55 12.51
CA GLU A 5 -24.54 -11.32 11.89
C GLU A 5 -23.58 -10.14 12.15
N ILE A 6 -23.08 -9.98 13.38
CA ILE A 6 -22.05 -8.95 13.70
C ILE A 6 -20.77 -9.18 12.87
N ILE A 7 -20.32 -10.43 12.72
CA ILE A 7 -19.16 -10.79 11.89
C ILE A 7 -19.39 -10.43 10.41
N ASN A 8 -20.57 -10.75 9.88
CA ASN A 8 -20.95 -10.40 8.50
C ASN A 8 -21.00 -8.87 8.31
N GLU A 9 -21.58 -8.13 9.25
CA GLU A 9 -21.61 -6.66 9.19
C GLU A 9 -20.21 -6.04 9.23
N ALA A 10 -19.33 -6.54 10.09
CA ALA A 10 -17.93 -6.09 10.16
C ALA A 10 -17.20 -6.33 8.83
N ILE A 11 -17.33 -7.53 8.26
CA ILE A 11 -16.59 -7.93 7.06
C ILE A 11 -17.21 -7.32 5.79
N GLN A 12 -18.54 -7.30 5.66
CA GLN A 12 -19.26 -7.01 4.41
C GLN A 12 -19.97 -5.65 4.35
N SER A 13 -19.88 -4.80 5.38
CA SER A 13 -20.39 -3.41 5.26
C SER A 13 -19.59 -2.58 4.25
N LYS A 14 -20.26 -1.68 3.50
CA LYS A 14 -19.59 -0.69 2.64
C LYS A 14 -18.88 0.41 3.43
N ASP A 15 -19.20 0.61 4.70
CA ASP A 15 -18.59 1.65 5.53
C ASP A 15 -17.51 1.09 6.47
N LEU A 16 -16.29 1.61 6.36
CA LEU A 16 -15.14 1.20 7.16
C LEU A 16 -15.31 1.61 8.63
N LEU A 17 -15.91 2.77 8.92
CA LEU A 17 -16.15 3.22 10.28
C LEU A 17 -17.23 2.36 10.95
N TYR A 18 -18.30 2.03 10.23
CA TYR A 18 -19.28 1.03 10.70
C TYR A 18 -18.61 -0.33 10.95
N SER A 19 -17.71 -0.75 10.05
CA SER A 19 -16.94 -1.99 10.23
C SER A 19 -16.07 -1.93 11.49
N GLY A 20 -15.41 -0.79 11.77
CA GLY A 20 -14.66 -0.55 13.00
C GLY A 20 -15.50 -0.69 14.27
N GLN A 21 -16.72 -0.14 14.27
CA GLN A 21 -17.69 -0.33 15.37
C GLN A 21 -18.05 -1.82 15.55
N LYS A 22 -18.29 -2.54 14.45
CA LYS A 22 -18.69 -3.95 14.46
C LYS A 22 -17.56 -4.90 14.86
N LEU A 23 -16.30 -4.56 14.57
CA LEU A 23 -15.14 -5.30 15.09
C LEU A 23 -15.03 -5.18 16.63
N ILE A 24 -15.32 -4.01 17.19
CA ILE A 24 -15.38 -3.81 18.65
C ILE A 24 -16.55 -4.60 19.24
N GLU A 25 -17.75 -4.47 18.66
CA GLU A 25 -18.96 -5.20 19.10
C GLU A 25 -18.76 -6.72 19.07
N PHE A 26 -18.22 -7.26 17.96
CA PHE A 26 -17.88 -8.67 17.83
C PHE A 26 -16.89 -9.11 18.91
N SER A 27 -15.83 -8.33 19.14
CA SER A 27 -14.83 -8.68 20.15
C SER A 27 -15.45 -8.76 21.55
N ASP A 28 -16.21 -7.75 21.95
CA ASP A 28 -16.80 -7.65 23.29
C ASP A 28 -17.88 -8.73 23.52
N ALA A 29 -18.59 -9.14 22.47
CA ALA A 29 -19.52 -10.27 22.50
C ALA A 29 -18.80 -11.63 22.57
N ALA A 30 -17.86 -11.89 21.66
CA ALA A 30 -17.10 -13.14 21.60
C ALA A 30 -16.23 -13.38 22.85
N TYR A 31 -15.74 -12.31 23.50
CA TYR A 31 -14.98 -12.41 24.74
C TYR A 31 -15.81 -12.94 25.92
N LYS A 32 -17.14 -12.77 25.90
CA LYS A 32 -18.07 -13.29 26.90
C LYS A 32 -18.57 -14.70 26.55
N ALA A 33 -18.43 -15.12 25.30
CA ALA A 33 -18.91 -16.41 24.81
C ALA A 33 -18.07 -17.61 25.33
N LYS A 34 -18.74 -18.75 25.49
CA LYS A 34 -18.10 -20.04 25.85
C LYS A 34 -17.32 -20.64 24.67
N ASN A 35 -17.82 -20.47 23.44
CA ASN A 35 -17.26 -20.98 22.19
C ASN A 35 -16.31 -19.99 21.48
N ARG A 36 -15.66 -19.07 22.21
CA ARG A 36 -14.82 -17.98 21.65
C ARG A 36 -13.77 -18.44 20.64
N ALA A 37 -13.19 -19.63 20.80
CA ALA A 37 -12.18 -20.15 19.89
C ALA A 37 -12.75 -20.44 18.49
N THR A 38 -13.94 -21.04 18.42
CA THR A 38 -14.68 -21.29 17.18
C THR A 38 -15.05 -19.98 16.50
N LEU A 39 -15.51 -18.99 17.27
CA LEU A 39 -15.91 -17.67 16.76
C LEU A 39 -14.73 -16.89 16.17
N VAL A 40 -13.58 -16.89 16.84
CA VAL A 40 -12.34 -16.28 16.32
C VAL A 40 -11.86 -17.00 15.06
N LYS A 41 -11.89 -18.34 15.03
CA LYS A 41 -11.52 -19.11 13.83
C LYS A 41 -12.44 -18.77 12.65
N TYR A 42 -13.75 -18.76 12.88
CA TYR A 42 -14.75 -18.42 11.86
C TYR A 42 -14.54 -17.00 11.33
N PHE A 43 -14.31 -16.01 12.21
CA PHE A 43 -14.05 -14.62 11.81
C PHE A 43 -12.84 -14.51 10.85
N TYR A 44 -11.69 -15.10 11.20
CA TYR A 44 -10.51 -15.03 10.32
C TYR A 44 -10.71 -15.81 9.02
N GLN A 45 -11.35 -16.98 9.08
CA GLN A 45 -11.66 -17.77 7.88
C GLN A 45 -12.56 -16.96 6.93
N HIS A 46 -13.66 -16.40 7.45
CA HIS A 46 -14.60 -15.60 6.65
C HIS A 46 -13.97 -14.30 6.12
N LEU A 47 -13.08 -13.66 6.89
CA LEU A 47 -12.33 -12.49 6.44
C LEU A 47 -11.38 -12.81 5.28
N ILE A 48 -10.72 -13.97 5.29
CA ILE A 48 -9.85 -14.42 4.20
C ILE A 48 -10.69 -14.83 2.97
N GLU A 49 -11.71 -15.66 3.18
CA GLU A 49 -12.62 -16.14 2.13
C GLU A 49 -13.36 -15.02 1.40
N TRP A 50 -13.72 -13.95 2.10
CA TRP A 50 -14.42 -12.83 1.50
C TRP A 50 -13.48 -11.70 1.06
N GLY A 51 -12.39 -11.47 1.79
CA GLY A 51 -11.46 -10.37 1.54
C GLY A 51 -10.43 -10.66 0.44
N LEU A 52 -9.94 -11.92 0.31
CA LEU A 52 -8.78 -12.24 -0.53
C LEU A 52 -9.07 -13.23 -1.66
N LEU A 53 -10.20 -13.94 -1.65
CA LEU A 53 -10.48 -15.04 -2.57
C LEU A 53 -10.44 -14.62 -4.05
N ASP A 54 -11.10 -13.52 -4.40
CA ASP A 54 -11.07 -13.03 -5.78
C ASP A 54 -9.67 -12.59 -6.23
N TYR A 55 -8.83 -12.06 -5.33
CA TYR A 55 -7.45 -11.70 -5.65
C TYR A 55 -6.58 -12.94 -5.86
N ALA A 56 -6.77 -13.97 -5.02
CA ALA A 56 -6.08 -15.25 -5.13
C ALA A 56 -6.48 -16.06 -6.39
N PHE A 57 -7.66 -15.82 -6.95
CA PHE A 57 -8.17 -16.49 -8.15
C PHE A 57 -8.31 -15.59 -9.39
N ASP A 58 -7.82 -14.35 -9.35
CA ASP A 58 -7.90 -13.40 -10.47
C ASP A 58 -7.24 -13.94 -11.76
N ASP A 59 -6.17 -14.73 -11.61
CA ASP A 59 -5.46 -15.43 -12.71
C ASP A 59 -6.25 -16.59 -13.35
N ILE A 60 -7.32 -17.08 -12.69
CA ILE A 60 -8.21 -18.09 -13.27
C ILE A 60 -9.28 -17.43 -14.16
N SER A 61 -9.47 -16.11 -14.05
CA SER A 61 -10.26 -15.36 -15.03
C SER A 61 -9.47 -15.23 -16.34
N TRP A 62 -10.07 -15.62 -17.45
CA TRP A 62 -9.41 -15.86 -18.75
C TRP A 62 -8.82 -14.61 -19.45
N ASN A 63 -8.75 -13.46 -18.77
CA ASN A 63 -8.30 -12.17 -19.32
C ASN A 63 -7.21 -11.45 -18.50
N SER A 64 -6.81 -11.93 -17.32
CA SER A 64 -5.84 -11.22 -16.47
C SER A 64 -4.38 -11.43 -16.92
N LYS A 65 -3.99 -10.77 -18.02
CA LYS A 65 -2.56 -10.62 -18.41
C LYS A 65 -1.82 -9.53 -17.60
N LYS A 66 -2.47 -8.93 -16.61
CA LYS A 66 -1.94 -7.78 -15.88
C LYS A 66 -1.19 -8.25 -14.63
N HIS A 67 0.02 -7.73 -14.43
CA HIS A 67 0.81 -7.95 -13.20
C HIS A 67 0.25 -7.23 -11.96
N TYR A 68 -0.98 -6.70 -12.03
CA TYR A 68 -1.65 -6.02 -10.93
C TYR A 68 -3.14 -6.32 -10.88
N PHE A 69 -3.69 -6.18 -9.67
CA PHE A 69 -5.10 -6.21 -9.34
C PHE A 69 -5.50 -4.84 -8.77
N ILE A 70 -6.63 -4.27 -9.19
CA ILE A 70 -7.18 -3.03 -8.59
C ILE A 70 -8.53 -3.36 -7.98
N CYS A 71 -8.74 -2.99 -6.71
CA CYS A 71 -10.04 -3.05 -6.06
C CYS A 71 -10.43 -1.71 -5.45
N ASP A 72 -11.75 -1.51 -5.41
CA ASP A 72 -12.42 -0.30 -4.94
C ASP A 72 -13.57 -0.68 -3.97
N GLU A 73 -14.22 0.35 -3.43
CA GLU A 73 -15.38 0.27 -2.52
C GLU A 73 -15.30 -0.84 -1.45
N LEU A 74 -16.23 -1.79 -1.54
CA LEU A 74 -16.54 -2.86 -0.60
C LEU A 74 -15.38 -3.86 -0.51
N LYS A 75 -14.73 -4.13 -1.64
CA LYS A 75 -13.68 -5.13 -1.79
C LYS A 75 -12.33 -4.61 -1.33
N ALA A 76 -12.04 -3.33 -1.59
CA ALA A 76 -10.85 -2.66 -1.04
C ALA A 76 -10.81 -2.75 0.50
N LYS A 77 -11.96 -2.49 1.15
CA LYS A 77 -12.11 -2.63 2.60
C LYS A 77 -11.87 -4.08 3.08
N GLY A 78 -12.37 -5.08 2.36
CA GLY A 78 -12.13 -6.50 2.66
C GLY A 78 -10.65 -6.87 2.64
N MET A 79 -9.94 -6.50 1.56
CA MET A 79 -8.50 -6.70 1.44
C MET A 79 -7.72 -5.94 2.51
N PHE A 80 -8.04 -4.67 2.76
CA PHE A 80 -7.42 -3.87 3.83
C PHE A 80 -7.54 -4.54 5.20
N MET A 81 -8.74 -5.00 5.59
CA MET A 81 -8.89 -5.70 6.87
C MET A 81 -8.14 -7.03 6.90
N ALA A 82 -8.15 -7.80 5.80
CA ALA A 82 -7.49 -9.11 5.74
C ALA A 82 -5.95 -9.02 5.79
N LEU A 83 -5.37 -7.95 5.24
CA LEU A 83 -3.93 -7.71 5.17
C LEU A 83 -3.38 -6.93 6.38
N SER A 84 -4.14 -5.98 6.93
CA SER A 84 -3.69 -5.08 7.99
C SER A 84 -4.05 -5.55 9.41
N LEU A 85 -5.03 -6.45 9.55
CA LEU A 85 -5.36 -7.05 10.85
C LEU A 85 -4.27 -8.07 11.26
N PRO A 86 -3.72 -8.02 12.49
CA PRO A 86 -2.75 -9.00 12.94
C PRO A 86 -3.27 -10.44 12.83
N SER A 87 -2.41 -11.35 12.39
CA SER A 87 -2.71 -12.77 12.26
C SER A 87 -3.22 -13.39 13.57
N GLY A 88 -4.14 -14.33 13.44
CA GLY A 88 -4.77 -15.01 14.58
C GLY A 88 -3.77 -15.69 15.51
N LYS A 89 -3.88 -15.43 16.81
CA LYS A 89 -3.06 -16.01 17.89
C LYS A 89 -3.99 -16.84 18.79
N THR A 90 -3.75 -16.83 20.11
CA THR A 90 -4.73 -17.36 21.08
C THR A 90 -6.05 -16.56 21.00
N PRO A 91 -7.23 -17.16 21.22
CA PRO A 91 -8.51 -16.47 21.05
C PRO A 91 -8.61 -15.15 21.82
N VAL A 92 -8.11 -15.10 23.06
CA VAL A 92 -8.10 -13.88 23.87
C VAL A 92 -7.23 -12.77 23.25
N LYS A 93 -6.04 -13.12 22.73
CA LYS A 93 -5.14 -12.14 22.10
C LYS A 93 -5.69 -11.69 20.75
N SER A 94 -6.24 -12.60 19.95
CA SER A 94 -6.93 -12.28 18.70
C SER A 94 -8.08 -11.29 18.90
N LEU A 95 -8.95 -11.53 19.89
CA LEU A 95 -10.06 -10.61 20.20
C LEU A 95 -9.55 -9.22 20.61
N LYS A 96 -8.49 -9.15 21.43
CA LYS A 96 -7.84 -7.88 21.76
C LYS A 96 -7.30 -7.17 20.51
N ASP A 97 -6.58 -7.89 19.65
CA ASP A 97 -6.00 -7.34 18.43
C ASP A 97 -7.10 -6.83 17.46
N ILE A 98 -8.21 -7.58 17.31
CA ILE A 98 -9.41 -7.18 16.55
C ILE A 98 -10.06 -5.91 17.12
N ARG A 99 -10.25 -5.85 18.43
CA ARG A 99 -10.85 -4.69 19.10
C ARG A 99 -10.00 -3.43 18.91
N THR A 100 -8.69 -3.54 19.15
CA THR A 100 -7.74 -2.43 18.96
C THR A 100 -7.63 -2.00 17.50
N PHE A 101 -7.78 -2.92 16.54
CA PHE A 101 -7.86 -2.58 15.12
C PHE A 101 -9.14 -1.78 14.79
N GLY A 102 -10.30 -2.19 15.32
CA GLY A 102 -11.54 -1.41 15.22
C GLY A 102 -11.45 -0.02 15.84
N GLU A 103 -10.80 0.11 17.01
CA GLU A 103 -10.55 1.41 17.66
C GLU A 103 -9.65 2.33 16.81
N ARG A 104 -8.60 1.78 16.18
CA ARG A 104 -7.71 2.53 15.27
C ARG A 104 -8.46 3.02 14.02
N ILE A 105 -9.31 2.18 13.44
CA ILE A 105 -10.16 2.55 12.31
C ILE A 105 -11.00 3.80 12.65
N LEU A 106 -11.66 3.79 13.82
CA LEU A 106 -12.50 4.90 14.26
C LEU A 106 -11.73 6.17 14.62
N ALA A 107 -10.50 6.02 15.12
CA ALA A 107 -9.67 7.15 15.51
C ALA A 107 -9.06 7.91 14.30
N HIS A 108 -8.78 7.21 13.20
CA HIS A 108 -7.87 7.74 12.18
C HIS A 108 -8.44 7.91 10.75
N TYR A 109 -9.61 7.36 10.40
CA TYR A 109 -10.11 7.39 9.01
C TYR A 109 -11.25 8.40 8.76
N MET A 110 -11.22 9.11 7.61
CA MET A 110 -12.19 10.14 7.15
C MET A 110 -12.42 10.02 5.62
N LYS A 111 -13.04 10.99 4.91
CA LYS A 111 -13.36 10.93 3.44
C LYS A 111 -13.43 12.36 2.81
N PRO A 112 -13.40 12.58 1.47
CA PRO A 112 -12.86 11.81 0.32
C PRO A 112 -11.50 12.44 -0.17
N GLY A 113 -10.91 12.24 -1.35
CA GLY A 113 -11.24 11.46 -2.58
C GLY A 113 -10.03 11.25 -3.53
N ILE A 114 -9.98 10.13 -4.27
CA ILE A 114 -9.06 9.84 -5.40
C ILE A 114 -9.84 9.14 -6.55
N SER A 115 -9.21 8.81 -7.69
CA SER A 115 -9.86 8.05 -8.79
C SER A 115 -9.06 6.86 -9.30
N ARG A 116 -9.77 5.79 -9.66
CA ARG A 116 -9.22 4.61 -10.34
C ARG A 116 -8.57 4.93 -11.69
N ALA A 117 -9.16 5.88 -12.43
CA ALA A 117 -8.67 6.28 -13.75
C ALA A 117 -7.27 6.94 -13.69
N SER A 118 -6.98 7.74 -12.66
CA SER A 118 -5.64 8.30 -12.42
C SER A 118 -4.60 7.19 -12.24
N LEU A 119 -4.91 6.18 -11.42
CA LEU A 119 -4.01 5.04 -11.17
C LEU A 119 -3.81 4.21 -12.44
N GLU A 120 -4.88 3.85 -13.15
CA GLU A 120 -4.79 3.06 -14.39
C GLU A 120 -3.94 3.78 -15.45
N SER A 121 -4.02 5.11 -15.55
CA SER A 121 -3.19 5.93 -16.44
C SER A 121 -1.70 5.90 -16.08
N ILE A 122 -1.34 5.98 -14.78
CA ILE A 122 0.05 5.87 -14.31
C ILE A 122 0.62 4.49 -14.63
N LEU A 123 -0.13 3.43 -14.28
CA LEU A 123 0.32 2.05 -14.47
C LEU A 123 0.47 1.69 -15.96
N GLN A 124 -0.41 2.20 -16.83
CA GLN A 124 -0.29 2.02 -18.26
C GLN A 124 0.98 2.67 -18.81
N TYR A 125 1.20 3.96 -18.51
CA TYR A 125 2.38 4.69 -18.98
C TYR A 125 3.70 4.04 -18.53
N LEU A 126 3.78 3.63 -17.27
CA LEU A 126 4.99 2.99 -16.74
C LEU A 126 5.29 1.63 -17.40
N ASP A 127 4.27 0.89 -17.81
CA ASP A 127 4.47 -0.37 -18.53
C ASP A 127 4.84 -0.15 -20.01
N GLU A 128 4.23 0.85 -20.66
CA GLU A 128 4.52 1.21 -22.05
C GLU A 128 5.96 1.74 -22.22
N GLU A 129 6.44 2.61 -21.34
CA GLU A 129 7.78 3.21 -21.44
C GLU A 129 8.90 2.33 -20.88
N TYR A 130 8.66 1.66 -19.74
CA TYR A 130 9.73 0.99 -18.99
C TYR A 130 9.55 -0.53 -18.85
N SER A 131 8.41 -1.08 -19.29
CA SER A 131 7.93 -2.44 -18.94
C SER A 131 7.87 -2.65 -17.41
N PHE A 132 7.56 -1.58 -16.67
CA PHE A 132 7.72 -1.48 -15.22
C PHE A 132 7.00 -2.61 -14.48
N LEU A 133 5.77 -2.96 -14.87
CA LEU A 133 4.95 -3.90 -14.12
C LEU A 133 5.57 -5.31 -14.18
N SER A 134 6.00 -5.72 -15.38
CA SER A 134 6.68 -7.00 -15.61
C SER A 134 8.03 -7.12 -14.87
N LYS A 135 8.69 -6.01 -14.57
CA LYS A 135 9.99 -5.96 -13.88
C LYS A 135 9.85 -5.88 -12.37
N VAL A 136 9.03 -4.97 -11.88
CA VAL A 136 8.89 -4.65 -10.45
C VAL A 136 7.97 -5.64 -9.74
N PHE A 137 6.88 -6.08 -10.40
CA PHE A 137 5.98 -7.09 -9.84
C PHE A 137 6.37 -8.51 -10.27
N SER A 138 7.02 -8.66 -11.44
CA SER A 138 7.55 -9.94 -11.93
C SER A 138 6.46 -11.01 -12.01
N LYS A 139 6.71 -12.23 -11.52
CA LYS A 139 5.74 -13.32 -11.48
C LYS A 139 4.63 -13.13 -10.41
N GLN A 140 4.75 -12.11 -9.56
CA GLN A 140 3.78 -11.83 -8.49
C GLN A 140 2.80 -10.74 -8.95
N LYS A 141 1.55 -10.84 -8.53
CA LYS A 141 0.54 -9.81 -8.79
C LYS A 141 0.55 -8.77 -7.68
N ALA A 142 0.75 -7.50 -8.01
CA ALA A 142 0.55 -6.43 -7.05
C ALA A 142 -0.95 -6.16 -6.79
N ALA A 143 -1.32 -5.68 -5.61
CA ALA A 143 -2.69 -5.25 -5.34
C ALA A 143 -2.74 -3.74 -5.06
N PHE A 144 -3.58 -3.00 -5.78
CA PHE A 144 -3.88 -1.60 -5.50
C PHE A 144 -5.27 -1.51 -4.88
N ILE A 145 -5.28 -1.10 -3.61
CA ILE A 145 -6.43 -1.15 -2.72
C ILE A 145 -6.89 0.30 -2.53
N LEU A 146 -7.82 0.73 -3.39
CA LEU A 146 -8.34 2.09 -3.43
C LEU A 146 -9.34 2.29 -2.29
N MET A 147 -8.82 2.73 -1.15
CA MET A 147 -9.63 2.95 0.04
C MET A 147 -10.39 4.26 -0.11
N PRO A 148 -11.74 4.28 -0.01
CA PRO A 148 -12.51 5.50 -0.17
C PRO A 148 -12.42 6.44 1.07
N TYR A 149 -11.29 6.39 1.79
CA TYR A 149 -11.02 7.06 3.06
C TYR A 149 -9.66 7.75 3.05
N SER A 150 -9.56 8.91 3.70
CA SER A 150 -8.28 9.50 4.11
C SER A 150 -7.85 8.93 5.46
N HIS A 151 -6.54 8.85 5.70
CA HIS A 151 -5.99 8.54 7.02
C HIS A 151 -5.49 9.83 7.68
N LYS A 152 -5.49 9.87 9.02
CA LYS A 152 -5.11 11.04 9.79
C LYS A 152 -3.63 11.42 9.61
N ASP A 153 -2.77 10.40 9.60
CA ASP A 153 -1.32 10.55 9.70
C ASP A 153 -0.57 10.06 8.44
N TYR A 154 -1.27 9.47 7.46
CA TYR A 154 -0.69 8.88 6.23
C TYR A 154 -1.54 9.22 4.99
N ASN A 155 -0.88 9.30 3.83
CA ASN A 155 -1.52 9.52 2.52
C ASN A 155 -1.67 8.21 1.72
N SER A 156 -0.84 7.22 2.04
CA SER A 156 -0.81 5.86 1.48
C SER A 156 0.01 4.96 2.41
N GLU A 157 -0.04 3.65 2.19
CA GLU A 157 0.87 2.66 2.79
C GLU A 157 1.21 1.57 1.75
N CYS A 158 2.50 1.32 1.48
CA CYS A 158 2.94 0.09 0.77
C CYS A 158 3.26 -1.05 1.76
N LEU A 159 2.48 -2.13 1.69
CA LEU A 159 2.74 -3.39 2.39
C LEU A 159 3.48 -4.36 1.47
N ILE A 160 4.74 -4.61 1.82
CA ILE A 160 5.60 -5.58 1.13
C ILE A 160 5.70 -6.87 1.93
N VAL A 161 5.40 -8.00 1.29
CA VAL A 161 5.39 -9.34 1.90
C VAL A 161 6.33 -10.27 1.14
N GLY A 162 7.08 -11.11 1.85
CA GLY A 162 8.05 -12.03 1.25
C GLY A 162 9.43 -11.42 1.02
N ALA A 163 10.28 -12.14 0.29
CA ALA A 163 11.66 -11.74 -0.03
C ALA A 163 12.12 -12.37 -1.35
N GLY A 164 13.11 -11.76 -2.01
CA GLY A 164 13.65 -12.23 -3.29
C GLY A 164 12.59 -12.25 -4.41
N GLU A 165 12.53 -13.36 -5.18
CA GLU A 165 11.51 -13.52 -6.23
C GLU A 165 10.07 -13.49 -5.69
N ASN A 166 9.87 -13.91 -4.44
CA ASN A 166 8.55 -14.03 -3.80
C ASN A 166 8.05 -12.72 -3.14
N VAL A 167 8.65 -11.57 -3.47
CA VAL A 167 8.14 -10.27 -3.04
C VAL A 167 6.78 -9.98 -3.69
N VAL A 168 5.75 -9.85 -2.87
CA VAL A 168 4.39 -9.42 -3.22
C VAL A 168 4.16 -8.04 -2.61
N GLN A 169 3.53 -7.14 -3.36
CA GLN A 169 3.37 -5.73 -3.01
C GLN A 169 1.89 -5.34 -3.02
N HIS A 170 1.41 -4.78 -1.92
CA HIS A 170 0.04 -4.30 -1.76
C HIS A 170 0.09 -2.81 -1.41
N PHE A 171 -0.63 -1.99 -2.16
CA PHE A 171 -0.67 -0.54 -2.01
C PHE A 171 -2.03 -0.14 -1.45
N PHE A 172 -2.06 0.31 -0.20
CA PHE A 172 -3.24 0.97 0.35
C PHE A 172 -3.18 2.43 -0.05
N VAL A 173 -4.00 2.80 -1.02
CA VAL A 173 -4.08 4.18 -1.50
C VAL A 173 -5.20 4.86 -0.73
N TYR A 174 -4.82 5.74 0.20
CA TYR A 174 -5.78 6.56 0.91
C TYR A 174 -6.04 7.86 0.15
N HIS A 175 -7.02 8.61 0.65
CA HIS A 175 -7.26 9.95 0.20
C HIS A 175 -6.39 10.95 0.95
N MET A 176 -5.99 12.02 0.25
CA MET A 176 -5.22 13.10 0.86
C MET A 176 -6.06 13.81 1.92
N ARG A 177 -5.46 14.03 3.10
CA ARG A 177 -6.13 14.71 4.22
C ARG A 177 -6.28 16.20 3.99
N GLU A 178 -5.27 16.83 3.40
CA GLU A 178 -5.29 18.26 3.09
C GLU A 178 -6.07 18.56 1.80
N LYS A 179 -6.61 19.78 1.72
CA LYS A 179 -7.23 20.33 0.50
C LYS A 179 -6.68 21.72 0.27
N GLY A 180 -6.32 22.02 -0.97
CA GLY A 180 -5.67 23.28 -1.35
C GLY A 180 -4.25 23.03 -1.85
N GLU A 181 -3.51 24.11 -2.08
CA GLU A 181 -2.21 24.11 -2.78
C GLU A 181 -1.08 23.42 -1.99
N THR A 182 -1.25 23.20 -0.68
CA THR A 182 -0.27 22.48 0.17
C THR A 182 -0.47 20.96 0.17
N ALA A 183 -1.62 20.47 -0.29
CA ALA A 183 -1.92 19.06 -0.28
C ALA A 183 -1.03 18.32 -1.29
N PRO A 184 -0.31 17.25 -0.89
CA PRO A 184 0.45 16.46 -1.84
C PRO A 184 -0.51 15.88 -2.88
N ASN A 185 -0.12 15.96 -4.15
CA ASN A 185 -0.95 15.46 -5.23
C ASN A 185 -1.04 13.90 -5.15
N PRO A 186 -2.24 13.29 -5.30
CA PRO A 186 -2.40 11.85 -5.14
C PRO A 186 -1.58 11.02 -6.14
N GLU A 187 -1.42 11.49 -7.37
CA GLU A 187 -0.57 10.85 -8.37
C GLU A 187 0.90 10.85 -7.93
N ALA A 188 1.43 11.94 -7.36
CA ALA A 188 2.79 11.99 -6.81
C ALA A 188 3.01 11.00 -5.64
N VAL A 189 2.00 10.82 -4.79
CA VAL A 189 2.01 9.82 -3.71
C VAL A 189 2.08 8.40 -4.28
N ILE A 190 1.38 8.10 -5.38
CA ILE A 190 1.53 6.81 -6.08
C ILE A 190 2.97 6.61 -6.59
N PHE A 191 3.60 7.63 -7.19
CA PHE A 191 5.00 7.50 -7.64
C PHE A 191 5.99 7.27 -6.49
N HIS A 192 5.77 7.86 -5.31
CA HIS A 192 6.54 7.59 -4.10
C HIS A 192 6.44 6.11 -3.68
N GLU A 193 5.23 5.57 -3.56
CA GLU A 193 5.03 4.16 -3.20
C GLU A 193 5.59 3.18 -4.26
N LEU A 194 5.52 3.54 -5.55
CA LEU A 194 6.18 2.80 -6.63
C LEU A 194 7.72 2.88 -6.53
N GLY A 195 8.26 3.94 -5.92
CA GLY A 195 9.65 4.04 -5.50
C GLY A 195 10.03 2.97 -4.47
N HIS A 196 9.27 2.83 -3.38
CA HIS A 196 9.47 1.74 -2.40
C HIS A 196 9.36 0.35 -3.05
N ALA A 197 8.37 0.16 -3.93
CA ALA A 197 8.18 -1.09 -4.66
C ALA A 197 9.41 -1.47 -5.52
N MET A 198 9.97 -0.50 -6.24
CA MET A 198 11.18 -0.72 -7.05
C MET A 198 12.41 -0.93 -6.16
N HIS A 199 12.61 -0.14 -5.10
CA HIS A 199 13.68 -0.33 -4.11
C HIS A 199 13.66 -1.74 -3.52
N ALA A 200 12.51 -2.20 -3.06
CA ALA A 200 12.34 -3.54 -2.50
C ALA A 200 12.60 -4.66 -3.53
N ARG A 201 12.20 -4.49 -4.80
CA ARG A 201 12.51 -5.47 -5.86
C ARG A 201 14.00 -5.51 -6.19
N CYS A 202 14.65 -4.36 -6.35
CA CYS A 202 16.06 -4.28 -6.74
C CYS A 202 17.02 -4.88 -5.71
N TYR A 203 16.67 -4.88 -4.43
CA TYR A 203 17.61 -5.25 -3.35
C TYR A 203 17.07 -6.31 -2.37
N GLY A 204 15.80 -6.72 -2.50
CA GLY A 204 15.18 -7.73 -1.63
C GLY A 204 14.98 -7.31 -0.17
N ASN A 205 15.26 -6.05 0.17
CA ASN A 205 15.17 -5.48 1.52
C ASN A 205 14.69 -4.03 1.44
N ILE A 206 13.49 -3.74 1.96
CA ILE A 206 12.93 -2.39 2.06
C ILE A 206 13.46 -1.61 3.27
N ALA A 207 14.03 -2.25 4.28
CA ALA A 207 14.43 -1.58 5.53
C ALA A 207 15.79 -0.86 5.44
N GLN A 208 16.52 -0.98 4.32
CA GLN A 208 17.84 -0.38 4.13
C GLN A 208 18.09 0.01 2.67
N VAL A 209 18.67 1.20 2.46
CA VAL A 209 19.23 1.60 1.17
C VAL A 209 20.68 1.08 1.09
N PRO A 210 21.10 0.45 -0.02
CA PRO A 210 22.47 -0.04 -0.17
C PRO A 210 23.53 1.07 -0.07
N GLU A 211 24.65 0.81 0.60
CA GLU A 211 25.72 1.78 0.85
C GLU A 211 26.26 2.43 -0.44
N ASN A 212 26.35 1.67 -1.54
CA ASN A 212 26.79 2.20 -2.83
C ASN A 212 25.79 3.21 -3.44
N ILE A 213 24.50 3.11 -3.12
CA ILE A 213 23.49 4.10 -3.50
C ILE A 213 23.63 5.32 -2.57
N LEU A 214 23.79 5.11 -1.26
CA LEU A 214 24.01 6.19 -0.32
C LEU A 214 25.25 7.04 -0.65
N CYS A 215 26.35 6.44 -1.15
CA CYS A 215 27.50 7.17 -1.69
C CYS A 215 27.09 8.08 -2.86
N VAL A 216 26.42 7.52 -3.88
CA VAL A 216 26.00 8.26 -5.08
C VAL A 216 25.06 9.41 -4.72
N LEU A 217 24.10 9.19 -3.81
CA LEU A 217 23.19 10.24 -3.36
C LEU A 217 23.91 11.31 -2.54
N GLN A 218 24.89 10.93 -1.72
CA GLN A 218 25.74 11.84 -0.96
C GLN A 218 26.58 12.76 -1.86
N GLU A 219 27.09 12.24 -2.97
CA GLU A 219 27.89 12.97 -3.96
C GLU A 219 27.04 13.93 -4.82
N ILE A 220 25.83 13.52 -5.22
CA ILE A 220 25.01 14.28 -6.17
C ILE A 220 24.20 15.41 -5.51
N CYS A 221 23.55 15.16 -4.36
CA CYS A 221 22.51 16.08 -3.87
C CYS A 221 22.18 16.02 -2.37
N PHE A 222 22.42 14.92 -1.67
CA PHE A 222 22.08 14.75 -0.24
C PHE A 222 23.33 14.47 0.62
N PRO A 223 24.22 15.47 0.84
CA PRO A 223 25.52 15.28 1.50
C PRO A 223 25.46 14.72 2.93
N ARG A 224 24.28 14.75 3.57
CA ARG A 224 24.03 14.22 4.91
C ARG A 224 23.16 12.94 4.94
N ILE A 225 22.85 12.31 3.81
CA ILE A 225 21.93 11.16 3.76
C ILE A 225 22.32 10.02 4.72
N LYS A 226 23.63 9.74 4.85
CA LYS A 226 24.18 8.73 5.78
C LYS A 226 24.06 9.07 7.27
N GLN A 227 23.63 10.29 7.61
CA GLN A 227 23.38 10.73 8.98
C GLN A 227 21.91 10.56 9.38
N LEU A 228 21.02 10.30 8.41
CA LEU A 228 19.61 10.04 8.64
C LEU A 228 19.40 8.61 9.18
N SER A 229 18.24 8.32 9.79
CA SER A 229 17.91 6.95 10.18
C SER A 229 17.68 6.07 8.94
N ALA A 230 17.78 4.74 9.10
CA ALA A 230 17.57 3.82 7.98
C ALA A 230 16.17 3.96 7.35
N ALA A 231 15.15 4.30 8.14
CA ALA A 231 13.80 4.59 7.64
C ALA A 231 13.80 5.86 6.78
N ASP A 232 14.30 6.98 7.31
CA ASP A 232 14.37 8.26 6.57
C ASP A 232 15.18 8.15 5.27
N GLN A 233 16.23 7.30 5.25
CA GLN A 233 16.99 7.00 4.03
C GLN A 233 16.12 6.31 2.96
N CYS A 234 15.23 5.40 3.36
CA CYS A 234 14.31 4.72 2.46
C CYS A 234 13.22 5.66 1.93
N GLU A 235 12.66 6.55 2.75
CA GLU A 235 11.72 7.59 2.32
C GLU A 235 12.37 8.53 1.28
N VAL A 236 13.56 9.07 1.59
CA VAL A 236 14.33 9.93 0.68
C VAL A 236 14.67 9.20 -0.63
N PHE A 237 14.97 7.90 -0.56
CA PHE A 237 15.23 7.13 -1.77
C PHE A 237 13.94 6.90 -2.58
N ALA A 238 12.80 6.64 -1.95
CA ALA A 238 11.51 6.56 -2.64
C ALA A 238 11.13 7.86 -3.34
N ASP A 239 11.34 9.02 -2.71
CA ASP A 239 11.18 10.35 -3.35
C ASP A 239 12.09 10.54 -4.56
N ILE A 240 13.35 10.08 -4.49
CA ILE A 240 14.31 10.16 -5.60
C ILE A 240 13.88 9.27 -6.78
N LEU A 241 13.40 8.06 -6.50
CA LEU A 241 12.87 7.17 -7.53
C LEU A 241 11.56 7.71 -8.12
N SER A 242 10.69 8.29 -7.30
CA SER A 242 9.47 9.00 -7.70
C SER A 242 9.76 10.14 -8.68
N MET A 243 10.66 11.06 -8.31
CA MET A 243 11.12 12.14 -9.20
C MET A 243 11.72 11.61 -10.50
N GLY A 244 12.57 10.58 -10.43
CA GLY A 244 13.18 9.98 -11.63
C GLY A 244 12.17 9.34 -12.58
N LEU A 245 11.11 8.72 -12.05
CA LEU A 245 10.00 8.16 -12.83
C LEU A 245 9.11 9.25 -13.45
N MET A 246 8.92 10.39 -12.78
CA MET A 246 8.09 11.49 -13.25
C MET A 246 8.82 12.47 -14.20
N TYR A 247 10.14 12.58 -14.13
CA TYR A 247 10.90 13.60 -14.86
C TYR A 247 10.86 13.43 -16.39
N GLN A 248 10.54 14.51 -17.11
CA GLN A 248 10.29 14.55 -18.55
C GLN A 248 9.17 13.59 -18.99
N THR A 249 8.08 13.53 -18.23
CA THR A 249 6.90 12.71 -18.52
C THR A 249 5.61 13.55 -18.38
N PRO A 250 4.44 13.07 -18.84
CA PRO A 250 3.15 13.73 -18.58
C PRO A 250 2.81 13.91 -17.09
N PHE A 251 3.55 13.25 -16.19
CA PHE A 251 3.37 13.26 -14.74
C PHE A 251 4.32 14.23 -14.02
N GLU A 252 5.31 14.85 -14.69
CA GLU A 252 6.24 15.82 -14.07
C GLU A 252 5.52 17.00 -13.39
N LYS A 253 4.34 17.37 -13.91
CA LYS A 253 3.43 18.38 -13.34
C LYS A 253 2.93 18.06 -11.91
N TYR A 254 3.10 16.84 -11.44
CA TYR A 254 2.70 16.38 -10.10
C TYR A 254 3.88 16.37 -9.11
N ASP A 255 5.12 16.51 -9.58
CA ASP A 255 6.33 16.47 -8.75
C ASP A 255 6.29 17.55 -7.66
N LEU A 256 6.44 17.14 -6.40
CA LEU A 256 6.39 17.99 -5.22
C LEU A 256 7.71 18.77 -5.00
N PHE A 257 8.79 18.37 -5.66
CA PHE A 257 10.14 18.89 -5.48
C PHE A 257 10.56 19.82 -6.63
N GLN A 258 9.71 20.79 -6.97
CA GLN A 258 9.96 21.77 -8.03
C GLN A 258 11.24 22.61 -7.82
N GLN A 259 11.71 22.73 -6.58
CA GLN A 259 12.96 23.41 -6.19
C GLN A 259 14.24 22.64 -6.53
N ILE A 260 14.18 21.35 -6.87
CA ILE A 260 15.36 20.55 -7.22
C ILE A 260 15.77 20.85 -8.67
N HIS A 261 17.06 21.13 -8.88
CA HIS A 261 17.60 21.52 -10.19
C HIS A 261 17.36 20.43 -11.26
N PRO A 262 16.99 20.80 -12.52
CA PRO A 262 16.73 19.82 -13.57
C PRO A 262 17.86 18.80 -13.79
N ASP A 263 19.13 19.20 -13.71
CA ASP A 263 20.27 18.28 -13.86
C ASP A 263 20.30 17.19 -12.77
N ILE A 264 19.83 17.49 -11.57
CA ILE A 264 19.71 16.53 -10.46
C ILE A 264 18.55 15.56 -10.75
N LYS A 265 17.41 16.07 -11.26
CA LYS A 265 16.29 15.21 -11.68
C LYS A 265 16.66 14.31 -12.87
N ALA A 266 17.48 14.79 -13.80
CA ALA A 266 18.05 13.98 -14.87
C ALA A 266 18.95 12.86 -14.30
N ALA A 267 19.77 13.15 -13.29
CA ALA A 267 20.54 12.11 -12.59
C ALA A 267 19.63 11.10 -11.87
N PHE A 268 18.51 11.52 -11.28
CA PHE A 268 17.51 10.62 -10.68
C PHE A 268 16.86 9.70 -11.71
N LYS A 269 16.49 10.23 -12.88
CA LYS A 269 15.98 9.43 -14.01
C LYS A 269 16.98 8.38 -14.47
N LEU A 270 18.26 8.76 -14.62
CA LEU A 270 19.34 7.82 -14.95
C LEU A 270 19.54 6.74 -13.87
N ILE A 271 19.32 7.04 -12.58
CA ILE A 271 19.30 6.04 -11.51
C ILE A 271 18.13 5.06 -11.72
N VAL A 272 16.92 5.56 -11.95
CA VAL A 272 15.71 4.74 -12.21
C VAL A 272 15.91 3.81 -13.40
N GLU A 273 16.35 4.33 -14.56
CA GLU A 273 16.60 3.56 -15.78
C GLU A 273 17.69 2.48 -15.57
N LYS A 274 18.74 2.80 -14.80
CA LYS A 274 19.81 1.86 -14.45
C LYS A 274 19.38 0.77 -13.48
N LEU A 275 18.35 1.01 -12.67
CA LEU A 275 17.73 0.00 -11.80
C LEU A 275 16.76 -0.89 -12.59
N LEU A 276 15.90 -0.29 -13.41
CA LEU A 276 14.94 -0.98 -14.27
C LEU A 276 15.58 -1.77 -15.44
N SER A 277 16.86 -1.57 -15.72
CA SER A 277 17.62 -2.40 -16.68
C SER A 277 18.35 -3.58 -16.04
N ARG A 278 18.25 -3.73 -14.71
CA ARG A 278 18.79 -4.87 -13.94
C ARG A 278 17.70 -5.87 -13.52
N LEU A 279 16.44 -5.53 -13.74
CA LEU A 279 15.25 -6.33 -13.48
C LEU A 279 14.73 -6.94 -14.78
#